data_AF-A0A1Y4BGJ7-F1
#
_entry.id   AF-A0A1Y4BGJ7-F1
#
_cell.length_a   1.000
_cell.length_b   1.000
_cell.length_c   1.000
_cell.angle_alpha   90.00
_cell.angle_beta   90.00
_cell.angle_gamma   90.00
#
_symmetry.space_group_name_H-M   'P 1'
#
loop_
_entity.id
_entity.type
_entity.pdbx_description
1 polymer ?
#
loop_
_entity_poly.entity_id
_entity_poly.type
_entity_poly.pdbx_seq_one_letter_code
_entity_poly.pdbx_strand_id
1 'polypeptide(L)'
;MLEPIPQIAALALSALVAAAVLVPRRRLARARPAHLPDLLWLLPAVSALSAVLAWCGGGLYESASDPLALALLCLAALLEGACALLRRQALDALDALPGADRPARTRREAIRAGIALVALLGSCALAWLSLELPWNPDLLQIDPSFSTFEVLLVLGALAFLYFFCQRRGAGMAVGVVALSLVGLAQFFVTRFKSASIMPADLLALGTAAEVSGGYAFSVDSSVVLGLACALVAVGLCAFVAPSRPSTPDGAFGNVMGNALAALAVASLLWSGVTADPGKTLGVEVDYWDSVGSYREHGFLPSFVKVAQDLSIDRPEGYSDAEAAELEARYAAAYDEDAEKGGRREAATR
;
A
#
# COMPACT_ATOMS: atom_id res chain seq x y z
N MET A 1 32.55 9.64 16.28
CA MET A 1 32.46 8.20 15.97
C MET A 1 31.20 8.03 15.14
N LEU A 2 31.33 7.63 13.87
CA LEU A 2 30.16 7.33 13.03
C LEU A 2 29.46 6.13 13.65
N GLU A 3 28.19 6.26 14.01
CA GLU A 3 27.42 5.12 14.48
C GLU A 3 27.42 4.02 13.39
N PRO A 4 27.52 2.73 13.75
CA PRO A 4 27.67 1.61 12.79
C PRO A 4 26.44 1.39 11.88
N ILE A 5 25.38 2.17 12.08
CA ILE A 5 24.04 1.96 11.56
C ILE A 5 23.93 2.25 10.04
N PRO A 6 24.34 3.43 9.52
CA PRO A 6 24.34 3.68 8.07
C PRO A 6 25.27 2.75 7.29
N GLN A 7 26.28 2.16 7.94
CA GLN A 7 27.24 1.27 7.29
C GLN A 7 26.59 -0.04 6.85
N ILE A 8 25.65 -0.58 7.64
CA ILE A 8 24.94 -1.84 7.32
C ILE A 8 24.08 -1.65 6.05
N ALA A 9 23.33 -0.56 5.97
CA ALA A 9 22.52 -0.23 4.80
C ALA A 9 23.39 0.03 3.55
N ALA A 10 24.53 0.70 3.72
CA ALA A 10 25.46 0.98 2.62
C ALA A 10 26.10 -0.32 2.09
N LEU A 11 26.48 -1.22 2.99
CA LEU A 11 27.00 -2.54 2.63
C LEU A 11 25.94 -3.37 1.90
N ALA A 12 24.70 -3.40 2.39
CA ALA A 12 23.60 -4.11 1.73
C ALA A 12 23.33 -3.55 0.32
N LEU A 13 23.29 -2.23 0.16
CA LEU A 13 23.12 -1.58 -1.15
C LEU A 13 24.28 -1.92 -2.09
N SER A 14 25.52 -1.86 -1.61
CA SER A 14 26.70 -2.20 -2.41
C SER A 14 26.68 -3.67 -2.86
N ALA A 15 26.26 -4.59 -1.98
CA ALA A 15 26.13 -6.00 -2.30
C ALA A 15 25.02 -6.24 -3.34
N LEU A 16 23.89 -5.54 -3.22
CA LEU A 16 22.79 -5.61 -4.17
C LEU A 16 23.21 -5.09 -5.56
N VAL A 17 23.88 -3.94 -5.62
CA VAL A 17 24.41 -3.37 -6.87
C VAL A 17 25.45 -4.29 -7.50
N ALA A 18 26.37 -4.84 -6.70
CA ALA A 18 27.35 -5.81 -7.18
C ALA A 18 26.65 -7.07 -7.75
N ALA A 19 25.64 -7.60 -7.06
CA ALA A 19 24.86 -8.74 -7.55
C ALA A 19 24.10 -8.42 -8.84
N ALA A 20 23.51 -7.23 -8.93
CA ALA A 20 22.80 -6.73 -10.11
C ALA A 20 23.70 -6.60 -11.35
N VAL A 21 25.01 -6.41 -11.17
CA VAL A 21 25.99 -6.39 -12.27
C VAL A 21 26.56 -7.79 -12.55
N LEU A 22 26.95 -8.53 -11.51
CA LEU A 22 27.62 -9.82 -11.65
C LEU A 22 26.70 -10.91 -12.20
N VAL A 23 25.44 -10.97 -11.78
CA VAL A 23 24.51 -12.02 -12.19
C VAL A 23 24.16 -11.92 -13.69
N PRO A 24 23.78 -10.76 -14.26
CA PRO A 24 23.57 -10.62 -15.70
C PRO A 24 24.84 -10.88 -16.50
N ARG A 25 26.01 -10.41 -16.04
CA ARG A 25 27.30 -10.70 -16.70
C ARG A 25 27.59 -12.20 -16.78
N ARG A 26 27.38 -12.93 -15.67
CA ARG A 26 27.52 -14.40 -15.66
C ARG A 26 26.50 -15.10 -16.57
N ARG A 27 25.30 -14.56 -16.72
CA ARG A 27 24.28 -15.09 -17.65
C ARG A 27 24.69 -14.87 -19.10
N LEU A 28 25.15 -13.67 -19.45
CA LEU A 28 25.68 -13.34 -20.78
C LEU A 28 26.87 -14.23 -21.14
N ALA A 29 27.79 -14.47 -20.20
CA ALA A 29 28.91 -15.39 -20.39
C ALA A 29 28.48 -16.84 -20.66
N ARG A 30 27.29 -17.23 -20.20
CA ARG A 30 26.66 -18.54 -20.46
C ARG A 30 25.72 -18.52 -21.68
N ALA A 31 25.81 -17.51 -22.53
CA ALA A 31 24.95 -17.28 -23.70
C ALA A 31 23.45 -17.25 -23.37
N ARG A 32 23.07 -16.87 -22.14
CA ARG A 32 21.68 -16.65 -21.75
C ARG A 32 21.36 -15.15 -21.85
N PRO A 33 20.33 -14.75 -22.60
CA PRO A 33 19.99 -13.34 -22.76
C PRO A 33 19.60 -12.72 -21.40
N ALA A 34 20.10 -11.51 -21.13
CA ALA A 34 19.65 -10.71 -20.01
C ALA A 34 18.36 -9.98 -20.43
N HIS A 35 17.29 -10.11 -19.64
CA HIS A 35 16.04 -9.40 -19.88
C HIS A 35 15.99 -8.15 -18.99
N LEU A 36 15.96 -6.97 -19.60
CA LEU A 36 15.84 -5.69 -18.89
C LEU A 36 14.67 -5.64 -17.88
N PRO A 37 13.47 -6.21 -18.17
CA PRO A 37 12.37 -6.21 -17.21
C PRO A 37 12.65 -6.98 -15.91
N ASP A 38 13.60 -7.93 -15.90
CA ASP A 38 13.94 -8.66 -14.69
C ASP A 38 14.75 -7.78 -13.71
N LEU A 39 15.44 -6.75 -14.21
CA LEU A 39 16.16 -5.79 -13.36
C LEU A 39 15.22 -4.77 -12.70
N LEU A 40 14.04 -4.53 -13.27
CA LEU A 40 13.03 -3.64 -12.67
C LEU A 40 12.53 -4.16 -11.31
N TRP A 41 12.62 -5.47 -11.07
CA TRP A 41 12.31 -6.09 -9.79
C TRP A 41 13.30 -5.74 -8.68
N LEU A 42 14.41 -5.07 -8.98
CA LEU A 42 15.35 -4.57 -7.95
C LEU A 42 15.00 -3.15 -7.48
N LEU A 43 14.09 -2.45 -8.19
CA LEU A 43 13.76 -1.06 -7.88
C LEU A 43 13.24 -0.89 -6.45
N PRO A 44 12.34 -1.74 -5.91
CA PRO A 44 11.86 -1.58 -4.55
C PRO A 44 12.98 -1.70 -3.51
N ALA A 45 13.82 -2.75 -3.57
CA ALA A 45 14.95 -2.89 -2.64
C ALA A 45 15.97 -1.75 -2.75
N VAL A 46 16.35 -1.34 -3.96
CA VAL A 46 17.29 -0.23 -4.16
C VAL A 46 16.70 1.08 -3.63
N SER A 47 15.42 1.34 -3.88
CA SER A 47 14.75 2.55 -3.41
C SER A 47 14.63 2.58 -1.90
N ALA A 48 14.25 1.48 -1.26
CA ALA A 48 14.15 1.37 0.19
C ALA A 48 15.52 1.57 0.88
N LEU A 49 16.57 0.90 0.39
CA LEU A 49 17.92 1.06 0.93
C LEU A 49 18.46 2.49 0.74
N SER A 50 18.18 3.11 -0.40
CA SER A 50 18.57 4.50 -0.68
C SER A 50 17.83 5.48 0.24
N ALA A 51 16.53 5.26 0.45
CA ALA A 51 15.72 6.08 1.37
C ALA A 51 16.24 5.98 2.81
N VAL A 52 16.56 4.77 3.28
CA VAL A 52 17.15 4.57 4.61
C VAL A 52 18.51 5.22 4.75
N LEU A 53 19.37 5.13 3.74
CA LEU A 53 20.65 5.84 3.76
C LEU A 53 20.45 7.36 3.81
N ALA A 54 19.45 7.90 3.11
CA ALA A 54 19.11 9.31 3.19
C ALA A 54 18.58 9.69 4.58
N TRP A 55 17.70 8.89 5.19
CA TRP A 55 17.19 9.14 6.53
C TRP A 55 18.28 9.06 7.60
N CYS A 56 19.12 8.02 7.58
CA CYS A 56 20.24 7.89 8.52
C CYS A 56 21.29 9.00 8.30
N GLY A 57 21.62 9.32 7.05
CA GLY A 57 22.59 10.38 6.73
C GLY A 57 22.10 11.79 7.09
N GLY A 58 20.78 12.01 7.03
CA GLY A 58 20.13 13.26 7.42
C GLY A 58 19.78 13.38 8.91
N GLY A 59 20.04 12.35 9.72
CA GLY A 59 19.63 12.33 11.13
C GLY A 59 18.10 12.31 11.34
N LEU A 60 17.36 11.82 10.34
CA LEU A 60 15.90 11.74 10.34
C LEU A 60 15.38 10.39 10.85
N TYR A 61 16.27 9.46 11.21
CA TYR A 61 15.89 8.19 11.83
C TYR A 61 15.88 8.34 13.35
N GLU A 62 14.69 8.35 13.96
CA GLU A 62 14.51 8.63 15.40
C GLU A 62 15.04 7.47 16.28
N SER A 63 14.98 6.24 15.78
CA SER A 63 15.32 5.02 16.53
C SER A 63 16.75 4.54 16.31
N ALA A 64 17.72 5.45 16.33
CA ALA A 64 19.14 5.11 16.20
C ALA A 64 19.61 4.04 17.22
N SER A 65 18.94 3.91 18.37
CA SER A 65 19.24 2.86 19.36
C SER A 65 18.74 1.46 19.01
N ASP A 66 17.88 1.29 17.99
CA ASP A 66 17.35 -0.01 17.56
C ASP A 66 17.93 -0.44 16.20
N PRO A 67 19.06 -1.18 16.19
CA PRO A 67 19.67 -1.66 14.96
C PRO A 67 18.90 -2.82 14.32
N LEU A 68 17.95 -3.44 15.03
CA LEU A 68 17.28 -4.66 14.56
C LEU A 68 16.33 -4.35 13.40
N ALA A 69 15.52 -3.31 13.50
CA ALA A 69 14.61 -2.90 12.42
C ALA A 69 15.36 -2.66 11.10
N LEU A 70 16.49 -1.94 11.17
CA LEU A 70 17.34 -1.66 10.01
C LEU A 70 18.03 -2.90 9.46
N ALA A 71 18.50 -3.80 10.33
CA ALA A 71 19.07 -5.07 9.90
C ALA A 71 18.02 -5.94 9.19
N LEU A 72 16.79 -6.00 9.72
CA LEU A 72 15.67 -6.72 9.10
C LEU A 72 15.30 -6.14 7.74
N LEU A 73 15.25 -4.81 7.60
CA LEU A 73 15.06 -4.17 6.29
C LEU A 73 16.18 -4.54 5.32
N CYS A 74 17.44 -4.48 5.74
CA CYS A 74 18.58 -4.83 4.88
C CYS A 74 18.49 -6.30 4.42
N LEU A 75 18.15 -7.22 5.33
CA LEU A 75 17.92 -8.62 5.01
C LEU A 75 16.74 -8.80 4.05
N ALA A 76 15.63 -8.09 4.27
CA ALA A 76 14.47 -8.11 3.38
C ALA A 76 14.80 -7.59 1.97
N ALA A 77 15.57 -6.51 1.88
CA ALA A 77 16.04 -5.95 0.60
C ALA A 77 16.99 -6.91 -0.13
N LEU A 78 17.91 -7.56 0.58
CA LEU A 78 18.79 -8.57 0.00
C LEU A 78 18.03 -9.82 -0.43
N LEU A 79 17.01 -10.23 0.34
CA LEU A 79 16.14 -11.35 0.00
C LEU A 79 15.31 -11.03 -1.25
N GLU A 80 14.66 -9.87 -1.31
CA GLU A 80 13.93 -9.41 -2.49
C GLU A 80 14.84 -9.36 -3.71
N GLY A 81 16.05 -8.81 -3.55
CA GLY A 81 17.04 -8.73 -4.61
C GLY A 81 17.51 -10.11 -5.10
N ALA A 82 17.70 -11.04 -4.18
CA ALA A 82 18.00 -12.44 -4.52
C ALA A 82 16.83 -13.08 -5.27
N CYS A 83 15.58 -12.87 -4.83
CA CYS A 83 14.39 -13.34 -5.51
C CYS A 83 14.30 -12.78 -6.94
N ALA A 84 14.53 -11.48 -7.14
CA ALA A 84 14.55 -10.84 -8.45
C ALA A 84 15.59 -11.48 -9.39
N LEU A 85 16.81 -11.71 -8.90
CA LEU A 85 17.92 -12.26 -9.69
C LEU A 85 17.78 -13.77 -9.98
N LEU A 86 17.16 -14.52 -9.06
CA LEU A 86 16.96 -15.98 -9.17
C LEU A 86 15.63 -16.35 -9.85
N ARG A 87 14.63 -15.45 -9.83
CA ARG A 87 13.32 -15.60 -10.46
C ARG A 87 13.39 -16.32 -11.80
N ARG A 88 14.21 -15.81 -12.71
CA ARG A 88 14.26 -16.36 -14.07
C ARG A 88 14.83 -17.77 -14.12
N GLN A 89 15.82 -18.08 -13.27
CA GLN A 89 16.34 -19.45 -13.18
C GLN A 89 15.28 -20.41 -12.63
N ALA A 90 14.52 -20.00 -11.61
CA ALA A 90 13.44 -20.80 -11.05
C ALA A 90 12.31 -21.03 -12.07
N LEU A 91 11.89 -19.99 -12.79
CA LEU A 91 10.86 -20.09 -13.82
C LEU A 91 11.31 -20.92 -15.03
N ASP A 92 12.56 -20.74 -15.51
CA ASP A 92 13.12 -21.53 -16.60
C ASP A 92 13.27 -23.01 -16.18
N ALA A 93 13.65 -23.29 -14.92
CA ALA A 93 13.71 -24.66 -14.39
C ALA A 93 12.34 -25.32 -14.33
N LEU A 94 11.30 -24.58 -13.95
CA LEU A 94 9.91 -25.04 -13.95
C LEU A 94 9.41 -25.32 -15.38
N ASP A 95 9.80 -24.49 -16.35
CA ASP A 95 9.51 -24.70 -17.77
C ASP A 95 10.26 -25.90 -18.37
N ALA A 96 11.48 -26.17 -17.89
CA ALA A 96 12.33 -27.26 -18.35
C ALA A 96 11.92 -28.66 -17.82
N LEU A 97 10.94 -28.75 -16.91
CA LEU A 97 10.47 -30.04 -16.40
C LEU A 97 9.99 -30.93 -17.58
N PRO A 98 10.43 -32.20 -17.66
CA PRO A 98 10.11 -33.09 -18.76
C PRO A 98 8.62 -33.50 -18.76
N GLY A 99 8.10 -33.77 -19.96
CA GLY A 99 6.75 -34.30 -20.18
C GLY A 99 5.87 -33.37 -21.01
N ALA A 100 5.76 -33.63 -22.31
CA ALA A 100 4.84 -32.92 -23.21
C ALA A 100 3.38 -33.41 -23.05
N ASP A 101 3.17 -34.51 -22.33
CA ASP A 101 1.86 -35.13 -22.16
C ASP A 101 0.94 -34.27 -21.27
N ARG A 102 -0.37 -34.41 -21.51
CA ARG A 102 -1.43 -33.75 -20.72
C ARG A 102 -1.21 -33.81 -19.19
N PRO A 103 -0.89 -34.95 -18.55
CA PRO A 103 -0.68 -34.99 -17.10
C PRO A 103 0.53 -34.17 -16.62
N ALA A 104 1.61 -34.12 -17.41
CA ALA A 104 2.78 -33.33 -17.06
C ALA A 104 2.51 -31.82 -17.18
N ARG A 105 1.69 -31.40 -18.15
CA ARG A 105 1.20 -30.01 -18.23
C ARG A 105 0.32 -29.66 -17.02
N THR A 106 -0.65 -30.50 -16.66
CA THR A 106 -1.51 -30.28 -15.48
C THR A 106 -0.70 -30.16 -14.20
N ARG A 107 0.33 -31.00 -14.01
CA ARG A 107 1.23 -30.92 -12.85
C ARG A 107 1.96 -29.57 -12.78
N ARG A 108 2.47 -29.08 -13.91
CA ARG A 108 3.16 -27.77 -13.96
C ARG A 108 2.22 -26.61 -13.63
N GLU A 109 1.01 -26.63 -14.17
CA GLU A 109 -0.02 -25.63 -13.84
C GLU A 109 -0.40 -25.69 -12.36
N ALA A 110 -0.52 -26.89 -11.78
CA ALA A 110 -0.79 -27.06 -10.36
C ALA A 110 0.34 -26.50 -9.48
N ILE A 111 1.61 -26.73 -9.85
CA ILE A 111 2.76 -26.15 -9.14
C ILE A 111 2.73 -24.62 -9.24
N ARG A 112 2.47 -24.06 -10.43
CA ARG A 112 2.35 -22.61 -10.62
C ARG A 112 1.21 -22.01 -9.81
N ALA A 113 0.05 -22.68 -9.78
CA ALA A 113 -1.09 -22.28 -8.97
C ALA A 113 -0.75 -22.34 -7.47
N GLY A 114 -0.03 -23.38 -7.02
CA GLY A 114 0.46 -23.48 -5.65
C GLY A 114 1.42 -22.36 -5.26
N ILE A 115 2.39 -22.04 -6.12
CA ILE A 115 3.31 -20.90 -5.92
C ILE A 115 2.51 -19.58 -5.87
N ALA A 116 1.56 -19.39 -6.79
CA ALA A 116 0.72 -18.20 -6.81
C ALA A 116 -0.15 -18.07 -5.56
N LEU A 117 -0.71 -19.18 -5.06
CA LEU A 117 -1.52 -19.20 -3.83
C LEU A 117 -0.67 -18.84 -2.60
N VAL A 118 0.49 -19.46 -2.45
CA VAL A 118 1.42 -19.16 -1.33
C VAL A 118 1.89 -17.71 -1.41
N ALA A 119 2.25 -17.23 -2.61
CA ALA A 119 2.64 -15.84 -2.80
C ALA A 119 1.49 -14.87 -2.52
N LEU A 120 0.24 -15.20 -2.89
CA LEU A 120 -0.94 -14.37 -2.62
C LEU A 120 -1.23 -14.27 -1.13
N LEU A 121 -1.30 -15.40 -0.43
CA LEU A 121 -1.56 -15.42 1.02
C LEU A 121 -0.42 -14.77 1.81
N GLY A 122 0.83 -15.09 1.46
CA GLY A 122 2.01 -14.49 2.09
C GLY A 122 2.11 -12.98 1.85
N SER A 123 1.86 -12.54 0.61
CA SER A 123 1.87 -11.09 0.29
C SER A 123 0.69 -10.37 0.93
N CYS A 124 -0.46 -11.01 1.09
CA CYS A 124 -1.60 -10.44 1.79
C CYS A 124 -1.27 -10.16 3.27
N ALA A 125 -0.74 -11.14 3.99
CA ALA A 125 -0.37 -10.97 5.40
C ALA A 125 0.71 -9.89 5.56
N LEU A 126 1.74 -9.90 4.71
CA LEU A 126 2.82 -8.92 4.75
C LEU A 126 2.39 -7.52 4.30
N ALA A 127 1.45 -7.40 3.37
CA ALA A 127 0.89 -6.12 2.96
C ALA A 127 0.02 -5.50 4.05
N TRP A 128 -0.79 -6.32 4.74
CA TRP A 128 -1.53 -5.89 5.93
C TRP A 128 -0.60 -5.39 7.02
N LEU A 129 0.46 -6.15 7.34
CA LEU A 129 1.49 -5.69 8.29
C LEU A 129 2.17 -4.40 7.81
N SER A 130 2.49 -4.28 6.53
CA SER A 130 3.09 -3.05 5.99
C SER A 130 2.16 -1.85 6.03
N LEU A 131 0.84 -2.04 5.99
CA LEU A 131 -0.16 -1.00 6.07
C LEU A 131 -0.33 -0.51 7.52
N GLU A 132 -0.42 -1.43 8.47
CA GLU A 132 -0.77 -1.15 9.87
C GLU A 132 0.45 -0.81 10.75
N LEU A 133 1.54 -1.57 10.65
CA LEU A 133 2.70 -1.43 11.55
C LEU A 133 3.27 -0.01 11.65
N PRO A 134 3.38 0.78 10.56
CA PRO A 134 4.01 2.09 10.64
C PRO A 134 3.39 3.02 11.68
N TRP A 135 2.05 3.00 11.82
CA TRP A 135 1.29 4.00 12.58
C TRP A 135 0.47 3.43 13.74
N ASN A 136 0.22 2.13 13.76
CA ASN A 136 -0.57 1.45 14.79
C ASN A 136 0.32 0.58 15.72
N PRO A 137 0.71 1.07 16.90
CA PRO A 137 1.50 0.30 17.86
C PRO A 137 0.71 -0.84 18.52
N ASP A 138 -0.62 -0.75 18.52
CA ASP A 138 -1.53 -1.66 19.21
C ASP A 138 -2.15 -2.70 18.25
N LEU A 139 -1.46 -3.01 17.15
CA LEU A 139 -1.92 -3.93 16.09
C LEU A 139 -2.50 -5.26 16.61
N LEU A 140 -1.91 -5.81 17.68
CA LEU A 140 -2.35 -7.09 18.25
C LEU A 140 -3.61 -6.98 19.11
N GLN A 141 -4.07 -5.77 19.41
CA GLN A 141 -5.25 -5.48 20.23
C GLN A 141 -6.50 -5.22 19.38
N ILE A 142 -6.35 -5.07 18.06
CA ILE A 142 -7.49 -4.95 17.13
C ILE A 142 -8.38 -6.19 17.26
N ASP A 143 -9.69 -6.00 17.35
CA ASP A 143 -10.64 -7.12 17.36
C ASP A 143 -10.42 -8.00 16.11
N PRO A 144 -10.35 -9.34 16.26
CA PRO A 144 -10.16 -10.25 15.13
C PRO A 144 -11.17 -10.07 14.00
N SER A 145 -12.38 -9.60 14.29
CA SER A 145 -13.45 -9.36 13.31
C SER A 145 -13.07 -8.23 12.35
N PHE A 146 -12.57 -7.11 12.89
CA PHE A 146 -12.11 -5.97 12.07
C PHE A 146 -10.86 -6.33 11.27
N SER A 147 -9.89 -6.99 11.93
CA SER A 147 -8.68 -7.48 11.26
C SER A 147 -9.01 -8.45 10.13
N THR A 148 -9.99 -9.35 10.32
CA THR A 148 -10.42 -10.29 9.27
C THR A 148 -11.04 -9.54 8.09
N PHE A 149 -11.89 -8.56 8.34
CA PHE A 149 -12.50 -7.75 7.27
C PHE A 149 -11.42 -6.99 6.47
N GLU A 150 -10.47 -6.37 7.15
CA GLU A 150 -9.34 -5.69 6.51
C GLU A 150 -8.48 -6.65 5.68
N VAL A 151 -8.09 -7.79 6.23
CA VAL A 151 -7.31 -8.82 5.51
C VAL A 151 -8.07 -9.34 4.30
N LEU A 152 -9.40 -9.49 4.37
CA LEU A 152 -10.22 -9.89 3.22
C LEU A 152 -10.25 -8.81 2.14
N LEU A 153 -10.29 -7.53 2.50
CA LEU A 153 -10.18 -6.42 1.54
C LEU A 153 -8.81 -6.40 0.87
N VAL A 154 -7.72 -6.56 1.64
CA VAL A 154 -6.35 -6.67 1.10
C VAL A 154 -6.23 -7.88 0.17
N LEU A 155 -6.71 -9.05 0.61
CA LEU A 155 -6.69 -10.29 -0.18
C LEU A 155 -7.46 -10.11 -1.49
N GLY A 156 -8.66 -9.55 -1.42
CA GLY A 156 -9.49 -9.27 -2.58
C GLY A 156 -8.79 -8.30 -3.54
N ALA A 157 -8.19 -7.23 -3.04
CA ALA A 157 -7.47 -6.25 -3.86
C ALA A 157 -6.26 -6.89 -4.57
N LEU A 158 -5.46 -7.69 -3.86
CA LEU A 158 -4.33 -8.40 -4.46
C LEU A 158 -4.77 -9.50 -5.44
N ALA A 159 -5.85 -10.22 -5.15
CA ALA A 159 -6.43 -11.20 -6.04
C ALA A 159 -6.99 -10.55 -7.32
N PHE A 160 -7.66 -9.40 -7.18
CA PHE A 160 -8.11 -8.59 -8.31
C PHE A 160 -6.93 -8.20 -9.20
N LEU A 161 -5.87 -7.61 -8.62
CA LEU A 161 -4.67 -7.22 -9.38
C LEU A 161 -3.97 -8.43 -10.01
N TYR A 162 -3.94 -9.58 -9.33
CA TYR A 162 -3.40 -10.81 -9.87
C TYR A 162 -4.15 -11.26 -11.15
N PHE A 163 -5.48 -11.31 -11.11
CA PHE A 163 -6.27 -11.72 -12.27
C PHE A 163 -6.30 -10.64 -13.37
N PHE A 164 -6.44 -9.37 -12.99
CA PHE A 164 -6.43 -8.22 -13.89
C PHE A 164 -5.11 -8.14 -14.67
N CYS A 165 -3.97 -8.34 -14.00
CA CYS A 165 -2.66 -8.42 -14.63
C CYS A 165 -2.33 -9.80 -15.23
N GLN A 166 -3.33 -10.63 -15.52
CA GLN A 166 -3.19 -11.88 -16.26
C GLN A 166 -2.26 -12.90 -15.56
N ARG A 167 -2.43 -13.04 -14.24
CA ARG A 167 -1.64 -13.93 -13.37
C ARG A 167 -0.16 -13.59 -13.29
N ARG A 168 0.20 -12.33 -13.57
CA ARG A 168 1.57 -11.82 -13.42
C ARG A 168 1.73 -11.25 -12.01
N GLY A 169 2.76 -11.69 -11.29
CA GLY A 169 3.05 -11.19 -9.94
C GLY A 169 3.32 -9.69 -9.84
N ALA A 170 3.67 -9.04 -10.95
CA ALA A 170 3.87 -7.59 -10.98
C ALA A 170 2.62 -6.82 -10.53
N GLY A 171 1.40 -7.29 -10.86
CA GLY A 171 0.16 -6.65 -10.41
C GLY A 171 0.03 -6.66 -8.89
N MET A 172 0.29 -7.82 -8.28
CA MET A 172 0.28 -7.97 -6.82
C MET A 172 1.36 -7.09 -6.17
N ALA A 173 2.58 -7.07 -6.72
CA ALA A 173 3.67 -6.26 -6.21
C ALA A 173 3.33 -4.76 -6.19
N VAL A 174 2.68 -4.26 -7.25
CA VAL A 174 2.16 -2.88 -7.30
C VAL A 174 1.14 -2.64 -6.19
N GLY A 175 0.22 -3.58 -5.96
CA GLY A 175 -0.76 -3.49 -4.86
C GLY A 175 -0.10 -3.44 -3.48
N VAL A 176 0.91 -4.27 -3.24
CA VAL A 176 1.67 -4.26 -1.97
C VAL A 176 2.39 -2.92 -1.78
N VAL A 177 3.07 -2.43 -2.82
CA VAL A 177 3.76 -1.13 -2.75
C VAL A 177 2.75 0.01 -2.49
N ALA A 178 1.59 -0.01 -3.14
CA ALA A 178 0.55 0.98 -2.91
C ALA A 178 0.05 0.96 -1.45
N LEU A 179 -0.24 -0.22 -0.88
CA LEU A 179 -0.65 -0.36 0.52
C LEU A 179 0.46 0.09 1.49
N SER A 180 1.72 -0.22 1.18
CA SER A 180 2.87 0.24 1.97
C SER A 180 2.99 1.77 1.97
N LEU A 181 2.77 2.41 0.81
CA LEU A 181 2.75 3.86 0.71
C LEU A 181 1.57 4.49 1.47
N VAL A 182 0.42 3.83 1.50
CA VAL A 182 -0.72 4.28 2.33
C VAL A 182 -0.36 4.20 3.82
N GLY A 183 0.24 3.10 4.29
CA GLY A 183 0.70 2.98 5.68
C GLY A 183 1.76 4.02 6.06
N LEU A 184 2.69 4.31 5.15
CA LEU A 184 3.68 5.37 5.32
C LEU A 184 3.03 6.76 5.36
N ALA A 185 2.08 7.03 4.47
CA ALA A 185 1.34 8.29 4.45
C ALA A 185 0.56 8.47 5.75
N GLN A 186 -0.12 7.42 6.23
CA GLN A 186 -0.87 7.43 7.48
C GLN A 186 0.05 7.74 8.66
N PHE A 187 1.26 7.16 8.72
CA PHE A 187 2.26 7.50 9.74
C PHE A 187 2.58 9.00 9.77
N PHE A 188 2.88 9.61 8.62
CA PHE A 188 3.18 11.03 8.55
C PHE A 188 1.97 11.91 8.88
N VAL A 189 0.78 11.56 8.39
CA VAL A 189 -0.45 12.32 8.70
C VAL A 189 -0.78 12.24 10.18
N THR A 190 -0.65 11.06 10.81
CA THR A 190 -0.83 10.92 12.26
C THR A 190 0.20 11.74 13.04
N ARG A 191 1.47 11.81 12.60
CA ARG A 191 2.50 12.62 13.26
C ARG A 191 2.31 14.13 13.09
N PHE A 192 1.86 14.61 11.93
CA PHE A 192 1.75 16.05 11.65
C PHE A 192 0.38 16.65 11.99
N LYS A 193 -0.70 15.90 11.72
CA LYS A 193 -2.09 16.36 11.87
C LYS A 193 -2.74 15.83 13.15
N SER A 194 -2.14 14.83 13.81
CA SER A 194 -2.77 14.08 14.93
C SER A 194 -4.15 13.55 14.58
N ALA A 195 -4.35 13.21 13.31
CA ALA A 195 -5.58 12.68 12.74
C ALA A 195 -5.24 11.54 11.77
N SER A 196 -6.23 10.71 11.46
CA SER A 196 -6.12 9.70 10.41
C SER A 196 -6.41 10.30 9.03
N ILE A 197 -5.88 9.66 7.98
CA ILE A 197 -6.19 10.02 6.60
C ILE A 197 -7.69 9.82 6.36
N MET A 198 -8.36 10.91 5.99
CA MET A 198 -9.76 10.88 5.61
C MET A 198 -9.89 10.88 4.08
N PRO A 199 -10.97 10.31 3.52
CA PRO A 199 -11.28 10.43 2.09
C PRO A 199 -11.28 11.88 1.58
N ALA A 200 -11.73 12.83 2.41
CA ALA A 200 -11.69 14.26 2.08
C ALA A 200 -10.25 14.81 1.97
N ASP A 201 -9.27 14.25 2.68
CA ASP A 201 -7.87 14.67 2.59
C ASP A 201 -7.29 14.38 1.19
N LEU A 202 -7.81 13.36 0.48
CA LEU A 202 -7.40 13.06 -0.90
C LEU A 202 -7.81 14.16 -1.88
N LEU A 203 -8.90 14.89 -1.59
CA LEU A 203 -9.35 16.03 -2.39
C LEU A 203 -8.47 17.28 -2.15
N ALA A 204 -7.74 17.31 -1.03
CA ALA A 204 -6.88 18.41 -0.60
C ALA A 204 -5.37 18.09 -0.72
N LEU A 205 -4.99 17.09 -1.51
CA LEU A 205 -3.58 16.68 -1.66
C LEU A 205 -2.67 17.80 -2.19
N GLY A 206 -3.18 18.67 -3.06
CA GLY A 206 -2.40 19.79 -3.61
C GLY A 206 -1.99 20.80 -2.55
N THR A 207 -2.94 21.21 -1.71
CA THR A 207 -2.67 22.13 -0.61
C THR A 207 -1.79 21.47 0.45
N ALA A 208 -2.00 20.19 0.74
CA ALA A 208 -1.15 19.42 1.64
C ALA A 208 0.31 19.36 1.15
N ALA A 209 0.54 19.16 -0.15
CA ALA A 209 1.88 19.15 -0.73
C ALA A 209 2.58 20.52 -0.62
N GLU A 210 1.86 21.62 -0.84
CA GLU A 210 2.41 22.98 -0.74
C GLU A 210 2.81 23.35 0.69
N VAL A 211 2.01 22.98 1.70
CA VAL A 211 2.33 23.24 3.11
C VAL A 211 3.40 22.29 3.66
N SER A 212 3.65 21.17 2.97
CA SER A 212 4.55 20.14 3.48
C SER A 212 6.04 20.51 3.48
N GLY A 213 6.42 21.54 2.71
CA GLY A 213 7.83 21.96 2.55
C GLY A 213 8.51 22.45 3.82
N GLY A 214 7.75 22.73 4.89
CA GLY A 214 8.28 23.12 6.20
C GLY A 214 8.49 21.96 7.18
N TYR A 215 8.06 20.73 6.87
CA TYR A 215 8.16 19.60 7.80
C TYR A 215 9.46 18.81 7.64
N ALA A 216 10.01 18.35 8.77
CA ALA A 216 11.04 17.34 8.79
C ALA A 216 10.38 15.96 8.80
N PHE A 217 10.62 15.16 7.76
CA PHE A 217 10.08 13.80 7.63
C PHE A 217 10.98 12.80 8.34
N SER A 218 10.92 12.80 9.67
CA SER A 218 11.59 11.79 10.49
C SER A 218 10.79 10.49 10.55
N VAL A 219 11.50 9.37 10.63
CA VAL A 219 10.91 8.01 10.59
C VAL A 219 11.40 7.19 11.77
N ASP A 220 10.54 6.27 12.20
CA ASP A 220 10.77 5.38 13.34
C ASP A 220 11.01 3.92 12.88
N SER A 221 11.42 3.04 13.80
CA SER A 221 11.63 1.61 13.57
C SER A 221 10.39 0.91 13.00
N SER A 222 9.18 1.35 13.38
CA SER A 222 7.92 0.78 12.91
C SER A 222 7.74 0.93 11.39
N VAL A 223 8.08 2.11 10.85
CA VAL A 223 8.06 2.42 9.41
C VAL A 223 9.06 1.51 8.69
N VAL A 224 10.28 1.40 9.22
CA VAL A 224 11.33 0.55 8.64
C VAL A 224 10.88 -0.92 8.61
N LEU A 225 10.23 -1.41 9.66
CA LEU A 225 9.69 -2.77 9.71
C LEU A 225 8.55 -2.97 8.70
N GLY A 226 7.64 -2.01 8.57
CA GLY A 226 6.58 -2.03 7.55
C GLY A 226 7.15 -2.12 6.13
N LEU A 227 8.16 -1.30 5.82
CA LEU A 227 8.88 -1.38 4.53
C LEU A 227 9.57 -2.75 4.34
N ALA A 228 10.13 -3.35 5.39
CA ALA A 228 10.72 -4.68 5.32
C ALA A 228 9.68 -5.74 4.94
N CYS A 229 8.48 -5.69 5.55
CA CYS A 229 7.37 -6.57 5.18
C CYS A 229 6.97 -6.42 3.71
N ALA A 230 6.87 -5.17 3.21
CA ALA A 230 6.58 -4.89 1.81
C ALA A 230 7.64 -5.48 0.86
N LEU A 231 8.93 -5.36 1.18
CA LEU A 231 10.01 -5.93 0.37
C LEU A 231 9.93 -7.45 0.28
N VAL A 232 9.69 -8.14 1.41
CA VAL A 232 9.53 -9.61 1.40
C VAL A 232 8.34 -10.02 0.53
N ALA A 233 7.21 -9.31 0.63
CA ALA A 233 6.02 -9.56 -0.17
C ALA A 233 6.26 -9.34 -1.68
N VAL A 234 6.97 -8.28 -2.06
CA VAL A 234 7.40 -8.05 -3.44
C VAL A 234 8.30 -9.21 -3.92
N GLY A 235 9.20 -9.69 -3.07
CA GLY A 235 10.04 -10.86 -3.35
C GLY A 235 9.23 -12.13 -3.62
N LEU A 236 8.16 -12.38 -2.86
CA LEU A 236 7.23 -13.50 -3.12
C LEU A 236 6.52 -13.35 -4.47
N CYS A 237 6.07 -12.13 -4.78
CA CYS A 237 5.41 -11.81 -6.04
C CYS A 237 6.31 -12.06 -7.27
N ALA A 238 7.63 -11.95 -7.12
CA ALA A 238 8.58 -12.16 -8.22
C ALA A 238 8.43 -13.56 -8.85
N PHE A 239 8.14 -14.60 -8.08
CA PHE A 239 8.03 -15.97 -8.59
C PHE A 239 6.68 -16.29 -9.26
N VAL A 240 5.72 -15.37 -9.20
CA VAL A 240 4.40 -15.55 -9.80
C VAL A 240 4.44 -15.17 -11.28
N ALA A 241 4.31 -16.17 -12.15
CA ALA A 241 4.26 -15.95 -13.60
C ALA A 241 3.27 -16.92 -14.27
N PRO A 242 2.53 -16.45 -15.31
CA PRO A 242 1.66 -17.31 -16.09
C PRO A 242 2.48 -18.30 -16.92
N SER A 243 1.88 -19.45 -17.25
CA SER A 243 2.43 -20.36 -18.25
C SER A 243 2.31 -19.75 -19.65
N ARG A 244 3.23 -20.14 -20.55
CA ARG A 244 3.17 -19.71 -21.95
C ARG A 244 2.09 -20.52 -22.67
N PRO A 245 1.04 -19.89 -23.24
CA PRO A 245 0.02 -20.62 -23.98
C PRO A 245 0.65 -21.22 -25.25
N SER A 246 0.23 -22.46 -25.58
CA SER A 246 0.73 -23.18 -26.77
C SER A 246 0.01 -22.76 -28.07
N THR A 247 -1.16 -22.11 -27.98
CA THR A 247 -1.99 -21.70 -29.11
C THR A 247 -2.61 -20.31 -28.88
N PRO A 248 -2.90 -19.54 -29.95
CA PRO A 248 -3.55 -18.23 -29.84
C PRO A 248 -4.97 -18.32 -29.22
N ASP A 249 -5.75 -19.33 -29.58
CA ASP A 249 -7.10 -19.54 -29.00
C ASP A 249 -7.03 -19.86 -27.50
N GLY A 250 -6.02 -20.63 -27.08
CA GLY A 250 -5.74 -20.89 -25.67
C GLY A 250 -5.28 -19.64 -24.93
N ALA A 251 -4.57 -18.73 -25.61
CA ALA A 251 -4.20 -17.44 -25.04
C ALA A 251 -5.44 -16.55 -24.82
N PHE A 252 -6.34 -16.47 -25.80
CA PHE A 252 -7.60 -15.73 -25.68
C PHE A 252 -8.49 -16.28 -24.57
N GLY A 253 -8.68 -17.60 -24.51
CA GLY A 253 -9.45 -18.25 -23.44
C GLY A 253 -8.90 -17.98 -22.04
N ASN A 254 -7.57 -17.99 -21.87
CA ASN A 254 -6.93 -17.64 -20.61
C ASN A 254 -7.16 -16.17 -20.23
N VAL A 255 -7.05 -15.25 -21.20
CA VAL A 255 -7.28 -13.82 -20.96
C VAL A 255 -8.73 -13.57 -20.54
N MET A 256 -9.68 -14.17 -21.26
CA MET A 256 -11.11 -14.04 -20.92
C MET A 256 -11.42 -14.63 -19.56
N GLY A 257 -10.90 -15.83 -19.24
CA GLY A 257 -11.10 -16.45 -17.93
C GLY A 257 -10.54 -15.61 -16.79
N ASN A 258 -9.37 -14.98 -16.98
CA ASN A 258 -8.81 -14.06 -16.00
C ASN A 258 -9.60 -12.76 -15.88
N ALA A 259 -10.11 -12.21 -16.99
CA ALA A 259 -10.96 -11.02 -16.95
C ALA A 259 -12.27 -11.27 -16.20
N LEU A 260 -12.90 -12.43 -16.43
CA LEU A 260 -14.10 -12.85 -15.69
C LEU A 260 -13.80 -13.09 -14.21
N ALA A 261 -12.67 -13.71 -13.88
CA ALA A 261 -12.24 -13.87 -12.49
C ALA A 261 -11.97 -12.52 -11.81
N ALA A 262 -11.29 -11.60 -12.50
CA ALA A 262 -11.06 -10.24 -12.01
C ALA A 262 -12.39 -9.51 -11.77
N LEU A 263 -13.35 -9.61 -12.70
CA LEU A 263 -14.67 -9.03 -12.54
C LEU A 263 -15.42 -9.63 -11.34
N ALA A 264 -15.37 -10.95 -11.16
CA ALA A 264 -15.99 -11.61 -10.01
C ALA A 264 -15.39 -11.14 -8.68
N VAL A 265 -14.06 -11.03 -8.59
CA VAL A 265 -13.38 -10.50 -7.40
C VAL A 265 -13.71 -9.02 -7.19
N ALA A 266 -13.76 -8.22 -8.26
CA ALA A 266 -14.16 -6.81 -8.19
C ALA A 266 -15.60 -6.65 -7.66
N SER A 267 -16.53 -7.50 -8.09
CA SER A 267 -17.90 -7.50 -7.57
C SER A 267 -17.97 -7.87 -6.09
N LEU A 268 -17.13 -8.81 -5.62
CA LEU A 268 -17.03 -9.16 -4.20
C LEU A 268 -16.45 -8.02 -3.37
N LEU A 269 -15.38 -7.37 -3.86
CA LEU A 269 -14.80 -6.18 -3.22
C LEU A 269 -15.81 -5.05 -3.16
N TRP A 270 -16.52 -4.79 -4.26
CA TRP A 270 -17.58 -3.79 -4.31
C TRP A 270 -18.65 -4.08 -3.27
N SER A 271 -19.12 -5.33 -3.18
CA SER A 271 -20.06 -5.74 -2.13
C SER A 271 -19.51 -5.46 -0.72
N GLY A 272 -18.24 -5.76 -0.46
CA GLY A 272 -17.62 -5.52 0.85
C GLY A 272 -17.53 -4.03 1.21
N VAL A 273 -17.17 -3.17 0.25
CA VAL A 273 -17.06 -1.72 0.45
C VAL A 273 -18.42 -1.02 0.48
N THR A 274 -19.47 -1.61 -0.10
CA THR A 274 -20.85 -1.09 0.00
C THR A 274 -21.61 -1.58 1.22
N ALA A 275 -21.17 -2.68 1.84
CA ALA A 275 -21.73 -3.11 3.12
C ALA A 275 -21.33 -2.09 4.19
N ASP A 276 -22.27 -1.68 5.03
CA ASP A 276 -22.03 -0.73 6.12
C ASP A 276 -21.25 -1.43 7.25
N PRO A 277 -19.94 -1.15 7.44
CA PRO A 277 -19.13 -1.78 8.47
C PRO A 277 -19.64 -1.43 9.88
N GLY A 278 -20.31 -0.28 10.04
CA GLY A 278 -20.94 0.11 11.29
C GLY A 278 -22.08 -0.83 11.68
N LYS A 279 -22.95 -1.19 10.73
CA LYS A 279 -24.07 -2.11 11.00
C LYS A 279 -23.65 -3.57 11.10
N THR A 280 -22.65 -3.97 10.32
CA THR A 280 -22.26 -5.39 10.16
C THR A 280 -21.22 -5.82 11.18
N LEU A 281 -20.28 -4.94 11.52
CA LEU A 281 -19.14 -5.22 12.40
C LEU A 281 -19.14 -4.33 13.64
N GLY A 282 -19.94 -3.27 13.69
CA GLY A 282 -19.92 -2.31 14.81
C GLY A 282 -18.83 -1.25 14.69
N VAL A 283 -18.32 -0.99 13.48
CA VAL A 283 -17.31 0.06 13.25
C VAL A 283 -17.91 1.44 13.50
N GLU A 284 -17.48 2.09 14.57
CA GLU A 284 -17.80 3.48 14.87
C GLU A 284 -16.53 4.34 14.82
N VAL A 285 -16.60 5.48 14.15
CA VAL A 285 -15.47 6.40 14.03
C VAL A 285 -15.81 7.68 14.77
N ASP A 286 -15.05 7.96 15.83
CA ASP A 286 -15.07 9.28 16.46
C ASP A 286 -14.27 10.26 15.62
N TYR A 287 -14.95 11.25 15.05
CA TYR A 287 -14.31 12.29 14.24
C TYR A 287 -13.44 13.24 15.08
N TRP A 288 -13.63 13.28 16.41
CA TRP A 288 -12.79 14.05 17.34
C TRP A 288 -11.52 13.29 17.73
N ASP A 289 -11.56 11.95 17.78
CA ASP A 289 -10.40 11.07 17.97
C ASP A 289 -10.30 10.01 16.86
N SER A 290 -10.08 10.49 15.64
CA SER A 290 -9.96 9.62 14.47
C SER A 290 -8.78 8.64 14.53
N VAL A 291 -7.73 8.96 15.29
CA VAL A 291 -6.57 8.06 15.43
C VAL A 291 -6.92 6.91 16.34
N GLY A 292 -7.59 7.17 17.48
CA GLY A 292 -8.08 6.14 18.39
C GLY A 292 -9.00 5.15 17.68
N SER A 293 -10.02 5.65 16.98
CA SER A 293 -10.95 4.77 16.25
C SER A 293 -10.26 3.95 15.15
N TYR A 294 -9.31 4.53 14.41
CA TYR A 294 -8.57 3.78 13.38
C TYR A 294 -7.65 2.71 14.02
N ARG A 295 -7.03 3.00 15.17
CA ARG A 295 -6.20 2.00 15.87
C ARG A 295 -7.01 0.81 16.36
N GLU A 296 -8.25 1.05 16.79
CA GLU A 296 -9.16 0.00 17.28
C GLU A 296 -9.71 -0.89 16.14
N HIS A 297 -10.06 -0.29 15.01
CA HIS A 297 -10.75 -0.98 13.91
C HIS A 297 -9.84 -1.32 12.72
N GLY A 298 -8.61 -0.82 12.65
CA GLY A 298 -7.74 -0.93 11.48
C GLY A 298 -8.01 0.15 10.42
N PHE A 299 -7.07 0.33 9.50
CA PHE A 299 -7.12 1.40 8.50
C PHE A 299 -8.29 1.24 7.53
N LEU A 300 -8.37 0.09 6.83
CA LEU A 300 -9.39 -0.08 5.77
C LEU A 300 -10.83 -0.07 6.28
N PRO A 301 -11.18 -0.74 7.41
CA PRO A 301 -12.55 -0.73 7.92
C PRO A 301 -13.01 0.68 8.28
N SER A 302 -12.17 1.46 8.99
CA SER A 302 -12.48 2.85 9.32
C SER A 302 -12.51 3.75 8.09
N PHE A 303 -11.57 3.60 7.17
CA PHE A 303 -11.53 4.41 5.94
C PHE A 303 -12.78 4.19 5.07
N VAL A 304 -13.22 2.93 4.92
CA VAL A 304 -14.47 2.60 4.22
C VAL A 304 -15.66 3.23 4.93
N LYS A 305 -15.74 3.13 6.25
CA LYS A 305 -16.84 3.73 7.03
C LYS A 305 -16.91 5.25 6.83
N VAL A 306 -15.78 5.95 6.98
CA VAL A 306 -15.74 7.40 6.75
C VAL A 306 -16.08 7.75 5.29
N ALA A 307 -15.66 6.94 4.32
CA ALA A 307 -15.98 7.18 2.91
C ALA A 307 -17.48 7.07 2.64
N GLN A 308 -18.18 6.15 3.30
CA GLN A 308 -19.64 6.02 3.22
C GLN A 308 -20.35 7.21 3.88
N ASP A 309 -19.83 7.69 5.01
CA ASP A 309 -20.40 8.81 5.76
C ASP A 309 -20.16 10.18 5.08
N LEU A 310 -19.29 10.25 4.06
CA LEU A 310 -19.00 11.48 3.32
C LEU A 310 -20.23 12.03 2.56
N SER A 311 -21.13 11.15 2.13
CA SER A 311 -22.37 11.55 1.47
C SER A 311 -23.40 11.99 2.51
N ILE A 312 -23.45 13.28 2.81
CA ILE A 312 -24.43 13.86 3.74
C ILE A 312 -25.76 14.07 3.02
N ASP A 313 -26.83 13.49 3.56
CA ASP A 313 -28.18 13.70 3.05
C ASP A 313 -28.69 15.11 3.33
N ARG A 314 -29.42 15.67 2.36
CA ARG A 314 -30.07 16.97 2.51
C ARG A 314 -31.08 16.89 3.67
N PRO A 315 -30.98 17.76 4.71
CA PRO A 315 -31.91 17.75 5.82
C PRO A 315 -33.36 17.91 5.35
N GLU A 316 -34.30 17.27 6.05
CA GLU A 316 -35.72 17.44 5.74
C GLU A 316 -36.13 18.91 5.83
N GLY A 317 -36.81 19.41 4.80
CA GLY A 317 -37.26 20.80 4.72
C GLY A 317 -36.19 21.82 4.32
N TYR A 318 -34.95 21.42 4.01
CA TYR A 318 -33.95 22.37 3.51
C TYR A 318 -34.26 22.78 2.06
N SER A 319 -34.48 24.08 1.81
CA SER A 319 -34.56 24.65 0.47
C SER A 319 -33.51 25.75 0.26
N ASP A 320 -32.92 25.82 -0.94
CA ASP A 320 -31.89 26.82 -1.25
C ASP A 320 -32.46 28.24 -1.19
N ALA A 321 -33.75 28.39 -1.52
CA ALA A 321 -34.47 29.65 -1.46
C ALA A 321 -34.66 30.16 -0.03
N GLU A 322 -35.12 29.30 0.89
CA GLU A 322 -35.28 29.68 2.29
C GLU A 322 -33.93 29.94 2.96
N ALA A 323 -32.89 29.19 2.59
CA ALA A 323 -31.54 29.43 3.08
C ALA A 323 -31.02 30.82 2.66
N ALA A 324 -31.21 31.20 1.40
CA ALA A 324 -30.81 32.52 0.89
C ALA A 324 -31.63 33.65 1.52
N GLU A 325 -32.94 33.45 1.72
CA GLU A 325 -33.79 34.43 2.41
C GLU A 325 -33.37 34.61 3.88
N LEU A 326 -33.06 33.51 4.56
CA LEU A 326 -32.58 33.52 5.94
C LEU A 326 -31.22 34.23 6.06
N GLU A 327 -30.29 33.95 5.15
CA GLU A 327 -28.99 34.63 5.08
C GLU A 327 -29.15 36.14 4.86
N ALA A 328 -29.96 36.55 3.88
CA ALA A 328 -30.24 37.96 3.59
C ALA A 328 -30.87 38.68 4.79
N ARG A 329 -31.81 38.01 5.48
CA ARG A 329 -32.46 38.54 6.67
C ARG A 329 -31.48 38.77 7.82
N TYR A 330 -30.59 37.80 8.09
CA TYR A 330 -29.59 37.95 9.15
C TYR A 330 -28.50 38.98 8.79
N ALA A 331 -28.09 39.06 7.52
CA ALA A 331 -27.16 40.08 7.06
C ALA A 331 -27.74 41.49 7.25
N ALA A 332 -29.02 41.70 6.88
CA ALA A 332 -29.70 42.98 7.08
C ALA A 332 -29.83 43.35 8.58
N ALA A 333 -30.19 42.38 9.43
CA ALA A 333 -30.28 42.60 10.87
C ALA A 333 -28.91 42.97 11.49
N TYR A 334 -27.84 42.31 11.06
CA TYR A 334 -26.48 42.63 11.49
C TYR A 334 -26.07 44.06 11.09
N ASP A 335 -26.37 44.47 9.85
CA ASP A 335 -26.04 45.80 9.35
C ASP A 335 -26.80 46.90 10.10
N GLU A 336 -28.09 46.70 10.39
CA GLU A 336 -28.85 47.64 11.23
C GLU A 336 -28.29 47.77 12.64
N ASP A 337 -27.88 46.67 13.27
CA ASP A 337 -27.29 46.69 14.61
C ASP A 337 -25.87 47.30 14.61
N ALA A 338 -25.10 47.10 13.55
CA ALA A 338 -23.79 47.71 13.37
C ALA A 338 -23.87 49.23 13.18
N GLU A 339 -24.92 49.72 12.51
CA GLU A 339 -25.22 51.14 12.35
C GLU A 339 -25.75 51.77 13.65
N LYS A 340 -26.65 51.10 14.36
CA LYS A 340 -27.18 51.57 15.66
C LYS A 340 -26.12 51.56 16.77
N GLY A 341 -25.14 50.65 16.70
CA GLY A 341 -24.08 50.47 17.70
C GLY A 341 -22.79 51.26 17.42
N GLY A 342 -22.70 52.05 16.35
CA GLY A 342 -21.51 52.85 16.00
C GLY A 342 -20.26 52.03 15.64
N ARG A 343 -20.35 50.70 15.48
CA ARG A 343 -19.19 49.82 15.26
C ARG A 343 -18.56 49.98 13.88
N ARG A 344 -19.32 50.41 12.86
CA ARG A 344 -18.78 50.69 11.52
C ARG A 344 -17.75 51.85 11.51
N GLU A 345 -17.89 52.83 12.40
CA GLU A 345 -16.92 53.94 12.55
C GLU A 345 -15.65 53.54 13.31
N ALA A 346 -15.72 52.51 14.16
CA ALA A 346 -14.58 52.03 14.93
C ALA A 346 -13.66 51.08 14.15
N ALA A 347 -14.17 50.35 13.14
CA ALA A 347 -13.39 49.44 12.31
C ALA A 347 -12.66 50.14 11.14
N THR A 348 -12.93 51.41 10.89
CA THR A 348 -12.36 52.22 9.81
C THR A 348 -11.28 53.22 10.26
N ARG A 349 -10.87 53.18 11.54
CA ARG A 349 -9.71 53.90 12.09
C ARG A 349 -8.58 52.93 12.41
#